data_AF-A0A845CHT1-F1
#
_entry.id   AF-A0A845CHT1-F1
#
_cell.length_a   1.000
_cell.length_b   1.000
_cell.length_c   1.000
_cell.angle_alpha   90.00
_cell.angle_beta   90.00
_cell.angle_gamma   90.00
#
_symmetry.space_group_name_H-M   'P 1'
#
loop_
_entity.id
_entity.type
_entity.pdbx_description
1 polymer ?
#
loop_
_entity_poly.entity_id
_entity_poly.type
_entity_poly.pdbx_seq_one_letter_code
_entity_poly.pdbx_strand_id
1 'polypeptide(L)'
;MEILGVIIACGAVGAAFFYTIWPIMRPKTAGGVLSDAENAHPLSDRELTRLLMEREQAYKNIMDIEFDKEMGKLSDEDYAQMMTPARARAVEVLRRLDARGVEEGMTPLRMNEREAAQAAARLETKRPPFGKIAVEKPPSLDEGLEAEILRYRKNAGESQDESAESPPDKQTKSRKPRFCASCGNAVDGADNFCSACGRRLN
;
A
#
# COMPACT_ATOMS: atom_id res chain seq x y z
N MET A 1 43.02 -29.40 47.62
CA MET A 1 42.70 -27.98 47.36
C MET A 1 42.66 -27.68 45.86
N GLU A 2 43.65 -28.12 45.07
CA GLU A 2 43.69 -27.83 43.63
C GLU A 2 42.53 -28.47 42.82
N ILE A 3 42.19 -29.73 43.10
CA ILE A 3 41.09 -30.45 42.44
C ILE A 3 39.74 -29.76 42.70
N LEU A 4 39.55 -29.21 43.92
CA LEU A 4 38.33 -28.47 44.28
C LEU A 4 38.23 -27.17 43.49
N GLY A 5 39.34 -26.47 43.27
CA GLY A 5 39.39 -25.24 42.47
C GLY A 5 39.03 -25.48 41.00
N VAL A 6 39.53 -26.56 40.40
CA VAL A 6 39.24 -26.92 39.01
C VAL A 6 37.76 -27.25 38.81
N ILE A 7 37.14 -27.98 39.74
CA ILE A 7 35.72 -28.33 39.66
C ILE A 7 34.82 -27.08 39.75
N ILE A 8 35.14 -26.15 40.65
CA ILE A 8 34.40 -24.89 40.79
C ILE A 8 34.53 -24.03 39.53
N ALA A 9 35.75 -23.94 38.96
CA ALA A 9 35.99 -23.20 37.74
C ALA A 9 35.22 -23.79 36.54
N CYS A 10 35.25 -25.10 36.34
CA CYS A 10 34.48 -25.77 35.29
C CYS A 10 32.97 -25.61 35.47
N GLY A 11 32.47 -25.67 36.72
CA GLY A 11 31.06 -25.45 37.03
C GLY A 11 30.60 -24.02 36.70
N ALA A 12 31.40 -23.01 37.03
CA ALA A 12 31.09 -21.61 36.72
C ALA A 12 31.05 -21.35 35.21
N VAL A 13 31.98 -21.91 34.44
CA VAL A 13 32.00 -21.80 32.98
C VAL A 13 30.79 -22.51 32.36
N GLY A 14 30.45 -23.71 32.84
CA GLY A 14 29.26 -24.43 32.40
C GLY A 14 27.97 -23.66 32.68
N ALA A 15 27.83 -23.07 33.87
CA ALA A 15 26.68 -22.25 34.22
C ALA A 15 26.56 -20.98 33.38
N ALA A 16 27.67 -20.29 33.11
CA ALA A 16 27.69 -19.11 32.25
C ALA A 16 27.30 -19.45 30.80
N PHE A 17 27.84 -20.56 30.25
CA PHE A 17 27.51 -21.04 28.91
C PHE A 17 26.04 -21.48 28.81
N PHE A 18 25.52 -22.11 29.86
CA PHE A 18 24.12 -22.49 29.92
C PHE A 18 23.23 -21.25 30.04
N TYR A 19 23.59 -20.25 30.84
CA TYR A 19 22.86 -18.99 30.95
C TYR A 19 22.77 -18.23 29.63
N THR A 20 23.84 -18.24 28.82
CA THR A 20 23.86 -17.58 27.51
C THR A 20 23.11 -18.38 26.43
N ILE A 21 23.04 -19.71 26.53
CA ILE A 21 22.37 -20.59 25.55
C ILE A 21 20.91 -20.91 25.92
N TRP A 22 20.55 -20.82 27.20
CA TRP A 22 19.20 -20.96 27.73
C TRP A 22 18.15 -20.07 27.03
N PRO A 23 18.41 -18.80 26.64
CA PRO A 23 17.44 -18.02 25.88
C PRO A 23 17.19 -18.54 24.45
N ILE A 24 18.14 -19.28 23.86
CA ILE A 24 18.00 -19.93 22.55
C ILE A 24 17.33 -21.30 22.66
N MET A 25 17.59 -22.04 23.74
CA MET A 25 17.07 -23.38 23.97
C MET A 25 15.74 -23.40 24.71
N ARG A 26 15.26 -22.27 25.25
CA ARG A 26 13.84 -22.16 25.62
C ARG A 26 13.05 -22.31 24.33
N PRO A 27 12.31 -23.43 24.12
CA PRO A 27 11.32 -23.45 23.05
C PRO A 27 10.46 -22.22 23.33
N LYS A 28 10.24 -21.39 22.31
CA LYS A 28 9.24 -20.33 22.35
C LYS A 28 7.96 -21.04 22.80
N THR A 29 7.68 -21.01 24.10
CA THR A 29 6.35 -21.27 24.62
C THR A 29 5.53 -20.32 23.80
N ALA A 30 4.73 -20.92 22.95
CA ALA A 30 3.77 -20.25 22.12
C ALA A 30 3.00 -19.29 23.03
N GLY A 31 3.47 -18.04 23.07
CA GLY A 31 2.59 -16.90 23.19
C GLY A 31 1.78 -16.94 21.91
N GLY A 32 0.66 -17.66 21.98
CA GLY A 32 -0.52 -17.54 21.14
C GLY A 32 -0.30 -17.29 19.65
N VAL A 33 0.03 -18.32 18.87
CA VAL A 33 -0.25 -18.28 17.40
C VAL A 33 -0.98 -19.52 16.91
N LEU A 34 -1.43 -20.41 17.80
CA LEU A 34 -2.34 -21.51 17.44
C LEU A 34 -3.56 -21.66 18.36
N SER A 35 -3.74 -20.76 19.34
CA SER A 35 -4.94 -20.70 20.19
C SER A 35 -5.62 -19.33 20.29
N ASP A 36 -5.14 -18.32 19.53
CA ASP A 36 -5.76 -16.98 19.45
C ASP A 36 -6.33 -16.66 18.06
N ALA A 37 -6.35 -17.61 17.11
CA ALA A 37 -7.03 -17.40 15.83
C ALA A 37 -8.56 -17.25 15.97
N GLU A 38 -9.12 -17.63 17.13
CA GLU A 38 -10.55 -17.49 17.43
C GLU A 38 -10.90 -16.13 18.10
N ASN A 39 -9.91 -15.38 18.60
CA ASN A 39 -10.13 -14.09 19.28
C ASN A 39 -9.14 -12.96 18.87
N ALA A 40 -8.39 -13.11 17.79
CA ALA A 40 -7.59 -12.01 17.23
C ALA A 40 -8.51 -10.90 16.72
N HIS A 41 -8.60 -9.80 17.49
CA HIS A 41 -9.44 -8.66 17.16
C HIS A 41 -9.08 -8.10 15.77
N PRO A 42 -10.02 -7.97 14.82
CA PRO A 42 -9.77 -7.39 13.49
C PRO A 42 -9.25 -5.93 13.52
N LEU A 43 -9.29 -5.29 14.69
CA LEU A 43 -8.73 -3.97 14.95
C LEU A 43 -7.21 -3.99 15.15
N SER A 44 -6.63 -5.06 15.70
CA SER A 44 -5.17 -5.16 15.89
C SER A 44 -4.42 -5.32 14.57
N ASP A 45 -4.97 -6.10 13.64
CA ASP A 45 -4.41 -6.32 12.30
C ASP A 45 -4.47 -5.05 11.44
N ARG A 46 -5.56 -4.27 11.53
CA ARG A 46 -5.69 -2.99 10.83
C ARG A 46 -4.67 -1.97 11.32
N GLU A 47 -4.48 -1.87 12.63
CA GLU A 47 -3.51 -0.95 13.21
C GLU A 47 -2.07 -1.38 12.94
N LEU A 48 -1.79 -2.69 12.96
CA LEU A 48 -0.50 -3.23 12.51
C LEU A 48 -0.22 -2.85 11.04
N THR A 49 -1.19 -3.08 10.16
CA THR A 49 -1.09 -2.71 8.74
C THR A 49 -0.81 -1.22 8.57
N ARG A 50 -1.50 -0.37 9.34
CA ARG A 50 -1.26 1.07 9.35
C ARG A 50 0.16 1.44 9.76
N LEU A 51 0.68 0.85 10.84
CA LEU A 51 2.04 1.12 11.31
C LEU A 51 3.11 0.65 10.30
N LEU A 52 2.86 -0.47 9.61
CA LEU A 52 3.75 -0.93 8.54
C LEU A 52 3.80 0.04 7.35
N MET A 53 2.64 0.56 6.93
CA MET A 53 2.58 1.61 5.90
C MET A 53 3.28 2.89 6.37
N GLU A 54 3.11 3.28 7.63
CA GLU A 54 3.77 4.46 8.21
C GLU A 54 5.29 4.30 8.21
N ARG A 55 5.80 3.09 8.48
CA ARG A 55 7.24 2.76 8.42
C ARG A 55 7.77 2.93 7.01
N GLU A 56 7.08 2.36 6.01
CA GLU A 56 7.49 2.48 4.62
C GLU A 56 7.51 3.94 4.16
N GLN A 57 6.52 4.73 4.55
CA GLN A 57 6.46 6.15 4.25
C GLN A 57 7.60 6.93 4.93
N ALA A 58 7.93 6.61 6.18
CA ALA A 58 9.04 7.23 6.89
C ALA A 58 10.39 6.95 6.21
N TYR A 59 10.61 5.70 5.78
CA TYR A 59 11.84 5.32 5.06
C TYR A 59 11.92 5.96 3.68
N LYS A 60 10.82 6.00 2.94
CA LYS A 60 10.77 6.70 1.67
C LYS A 60 11.12 8.19 1.82
N ASN A 61 10.57 8.86 2.83
CA ASN A 61 10.88 10.26 3.10
C ASN A 61 12.37 10.49 3.42
N ILE A 62 13.00 9.59 4.17
CA ILE A 62 14.45 9.66 4.43
C ILE A 62 15.24 9.52 3.12
N MET A 63 14.90 8.50 2.32
CA MET A 63 15.54 8.26 1.01
C MET A 63 15.39 9.45 0.06
N ASP A 64 14.21 10.06 0.00
CA ASP A 64 13.94 11.22 -0.86
C ASP A 64 14.80 12.42 -0.43
N ILE A 65 14.95 12.67 0.88
CA ILE A 65 15.81 13.74 1.42
C ILE A 65 17.30 13.47 1.09
N GLU A 66 17.75 12.22 1.24
CA GLU A 66 19.13 11.84 0.90
C GLU A 66 19.40 12.01 -0.60
N PHE A 67 18.47 11.56 -1.44
CA PHE A 67 18.55 11.72 -2.87
C PHE A 67 18.60 13.21 -3.28
N ASP A 68 17.78 14.07 -2.67
CA ASP A 68 17.80 15.50 -2.98
C ASP A 68 19.12 16.18 -2.56
N LYS A 69 19.77 15.71 -1.49
CA LYS A 69 21.12 16.14 -1.12
C LYS A 69 22.16 15.66 -2.14
N GLU A 70 22.13 14.38 -2.52
CA GLU A 70 23.04 13.82 -3.51
C GLU A 70 22.93 14.51 -4.87
N MET A 71 21.72 14.92 -5.23
CA MET A 71 21.44 15.69 -6.45
C MET A 71 21.80 17.18 -6.33
N GLY A 72 22.30 17.62 -5.17
CA GLY A 72 22.69 19.01 -4.92
C GLY A 72 21.51 19.99 -4.85
N LYS A 73 20.27 19.52 -4.64
CA LYS A 73 19.09 20.38 -4.52
C LYS A 73 18.98 21.02 -3.13
N LEU A 74 19.64 20.43 -2.14
CA LEU A 74 19.61 20.87 -0.75
C LEU A 74 20.99 21.31 -0.27
N SER A 75 21.02 22.40 0.50
CA SER A 75 22.20 22.78 1.26
C SER A 75 22.42 21.83 2.44
N ASP A 76 23.64 21.81 2.99
CA ASP A 76 23.94 20.98 4.17
C ASP A 76 23.08 21.36 5.39
N GLU A 77 22.78 22.65 5.53
CA GLU A 77 21.92 23.19 6.60
C GLU A 77 20.47 22.71 6.43
N ASP A 78 19.89 22.86 5.24
CA ASP A 78 18.51 22.42 4.96
C ASP A 78 18.36 20.90 5.09
N TYR A 79 19.37 20.15 4.64
CA TYR A 79 19.41 18.70 4.81
C TYR A 79 19.36 18.32 6.30
N ALA A 80 20.18 18.95 7.15
CA ALA A 80 20.19 18.65 8.58
C ALA A 80 18.84 18.98 9.24
N GLN A 81 18.24 20.11 8.86
CA GLN A 81 16.93 20.54 9.36
C GLN A 81 15.80 19.57 8.96
N MET A 82 15.82 19.01 7.76
CA MET A 82 14.80 18.05 7.29
C MET A 82 15.05 16.62 7.74
N MET A 83 16.32 16.18 7.82
CA MET A 83 16.70 14.83 8.19
C MET A 83 16.41 14.53 9.67
N THR A 84 16.61 15.50 10.55
CA THR A 84 16.37 15.36 12.00
C THR A 84 14.94 14.91 12.33
N PRO A 85 13.86 15.62 11.91
CA PRO A 85 12.49 15.19 12.17
C PRO A 85 12.11 13.93 11.38
N ALA A 86 12.68 13.70 10.19
CA ALA A 86 12.42 12.48 9.41
C ALA A 86 12.88 11.22 10.16
N ARG A 87 14.10 11.25 10.72
CA ARG A 87 14.63 10.15 11.56
C ARG A 87 13.83 9.97 12.84
N ALA A 88 13.45 11.07 13.50
CA ALA A 88 12.62 11.00 14.71
C ALA A 88 11.29 10.29 14.45
N ARG A 89 10.62 10.58 13.32
CA ARG A 89 9.40 9.89 12.89
C ARG A 89 9.64 8.40 12.64
N ALA A 90 10.71 8.03 11.94
CA ALA A 90 11.03 6.63 11.68
C ALA A 90 11.23 5.83 12.99
N VAL A 91 12.02 6.37 13.93
CA VAL A 91 12.25 5.74 15.24
C VAL A 91 10.96 5.57 16.03
N GLU A 92 10.06 6.56 16.01
CA GLU A 92 8.77 6.46 16.69
C GLU A 92 7.90 5.33 16.13
N VAL A 93 7.82 5.19 14.81
CA VAL A 93 7.06 4.11 14.17
C VAL A 93 7.64 2.75 14.51
N LEU A 94 8.97 2.61 14.49
CA LEU A 94 9.65 1.37 14.86
C LEU A 94 9.36 0.97 16.30
N ARG A 95 9.44 1.91 17.25
CA ARG A 95 9.08 1.63 18.65
C ARG A 95 7.64 1.13 18.82
N ARG A 96 6.69 1.66 18.03
CA ARG A 96 5.29 1.21 18.04
C ARG A 96 5.12 -0.19 17.46
N LEU A 97 5.93 -0.56 16.48
CA LEU A 97 5.97 -1.90 15.91
C LEU A 97 6.62 -2.89 16.89
N ASP A 98 7.74 -2.53 17.52
CA ASP A 98 8.42 -3.33 18.53
C ASP A 98 7.52 -3.62 19.73
N ALA A 99 6.78 -2.61 20.20
CA ALA A 99 5.80 -2.75 21.28
C ALA A 99 4.69 -3.77 20.96
N ARG A 100 4.49 -4.11 19.68
CA ARG A 100 3.53 -5.11 19.20
C ARG A 100 4.18 -6.46 18.88
N GLY A 101 5.47 -6.63 19.20
CA GLY A 101 6.22 -7.86 18.94
C GLY A 101 6.56 -8.07 17.46
N VAL A 102 6.52 -7.00 16.65
CA VAL A 102 6.92 -7.04 15.25
C VAL A 102 8.42 -6.78 15.18
N GLU A 103 9.21 -7.83 15.28
CA GLU A 103 10.67 -7.73 15.20
C GLU A 103 11.12 -7.33 13.79
N GLU A 104 12.10 -6.41 13.70
CA GLU A 104 12.76 -6.05 12.44
C GLU A 104 13.35 -7.31 11.77
N GLY A 105 12.95 -7.57 10.53
CA GLY A 105 13.27 -8.80 9.78
C GLY A 105 12.08 -9.73 9.53
N MET A 106 10.98 -9.55 10.27
CA MET A 106 9.74 -10.33 10.06
C MET A 106 8.86 -9.75 8.94
N THR A 107 9.02 -8.46 8.61
CA THR A 107 8.33 -7.83 7.49
C THR A 107 9.31 -7.60 6.34
N PRO A 108 9.07 -8.13 5.13
CA PRO A 108 9.91 -7.84 3.99
C PRO A 108 9.85 -6.34 3.69
N LEU A 109 10.95 -5.63 3.94
CA LEU A 109 11.14 -4.27 3.45
C LEU A 109 11.27 -4.36 1.94
N ARG A 110 10.21 -3.94 1.25
CA ARG A 110 10.00 -4.08 -0.20
C ARG A 110 10.09 -5.54 -0.65
N MET A 111 8.94 -6.19 -0.77
CA MET A 111 8.84 -7.18 -1.83
C MET A 111 9.14 -6.45 -3.14
N ASN A 112 10.23 -6.83 -3.80
CA ASN A 112 10.35 -6.50 -5.21
C ASN A 112 9.15 -7.14 -5.93
N GLU A 113 8.67 -6.56 -7.04
CA GLU A 113 7.44 -6.99 -7.73
C GLU A 113 7.42 -8.51 -7.99
N ARG A 114 8.60 -9.10 -8.16
CA ARG A 114 8.82 -10.54 -8.33
C ARG A 114 8.54 -11.35 -7.07
N GLU A 115 9.00 -10.93 -5.90
CA GLU A 115 8.71 -11.60 -4.62
C GLU A 115 7.23 -11.50 -4.26
N ALA A 116 6.58 -10.36 -4.54
CA ALA A 116 5.14 -10.19 -4.35
C ALA A 116 4.35 -11.13 -5.26
N ALA A 117 4.73 -11.21 -6.54
CA ALA A 117 4.11 -12.14 -7.49
C ALA A 117 4.32 -13.62 -7.08
N GLN A 118 5.51 -13.97 -6.59
CA GLN A 118 5.79 -15.34 -6.11
C GLN A 118 5.01 -15.68 -4.84
N ALA A 119 4.88 -14.73 -3.90
CA ALA A 119 4.08 -14.90 -2.70
C ALA A 119 2.59 -15.08 -3.04
N ALA A 120 2.06 -14.28 -3.97
CA ALA A 120 0.69 -14.43 -4.47
C ALA A 120 0.46 -15.79 -5.14
N ALA A 121 1.36 -16.22 -6.03
CA ALA A 121 1.29 -17.54 -6.67
C ALA A 121 1.37 -18.71 -5.67
N ARG A 122 2.16 -18.55 -4.59
CA ARG A 122 2.25 -19.55 -3.51
C ARG A 122 0.96 -19.64 -2.70
N LEU A 123 0.24 -18.54 -2.54
CA LEU A 123 -1.07 -18.52 -1.88
C LEU A 123 -2.17 -19.12 -2.77
N GLU A 124 -2.13 -18.91 -4.09
CA GLU A 124 -3.03 -19.57 -5.03
C GLU A 124 -2.86 -21.10 -5.05
N THR A 125 -1.61 -21.57 -5.00
CA THR A 125 -1.30 -23.02 -4.97
C THR A 125 -1.60 -23.68 -3.62
N LYS A 126 -1.49 -22.94 -2.51
CA LYS A 126 -1.91 -23.39 -1.17
C LYS A 126 -3.40 -23.24 -0.91
N ARG A 127 -4.15 -22.57 -1.79
CA ARG A 127 -5.60 -22.49 -1.66
C ARG A 127 -6.11 -23.93 -1.67
N PRO A 128 -6.65 -24.46 -0.55
CA PRO A 128 -7.22 -25.79 -0.57
C PRO A 128 -8.27 -25.79 -1.69
N PRO A 129 -8.40 -26.89 -2.45
CA PRO A 129 -9.41 -26.96 -3.50
C PRO A 129 -10.73 -26.67 -2.81
N PHE A 130 -11.24 -25.45 -2.97
CA PHE A 130 -12.56 -25.10 -2.47
C PHE A 130 -13.45 -26.16 -3.10
N GLY A 131 -13.99 -27.03 -2.25
CA GLY A 131 -14.85 -28.12 -2.66
C GLY A 131 -15.87 -27.56 -3.62
N LYS A 132 -16.13 -28.29 -4.70
CA LYS A 132 -17.05 -27.92 -5.77
C LYS A 132 -18.45 -27.68 -5.18
N ILE A 133 -18.66 -26.54 -4.55
CA ILE A 133 -19.95 -25.90 -4.58
C ILE A 133 -20.05 -25.54 -6.05
N ALA A 134 -20.94 -26.23 -6.76
CA ALA A 134 -21.40 -25.80 -8.06
C ALA A 134 -22.09 -24.44 -7.84
N VAL A 135 -21.28 -23.40 -7.69
CA VAL A 135 -21.73 -22.04 -7.92
C VAL A 135 -21.89 -22.01 -9.42
N GLU A 136 -23.13 -22.19 -9.89
CA GLU A 136 -23.51 -21.81 -11.25
C GLU A 136 -22.81 -20.49 -11.52
N LYS A 137 -21.97 -20.48 -12.56
CA LYS A 137 -21.11 -19.34 -12.92
C LYS A 137 -21.94 -18.07 -12.71
N PRO A 138 -21.71 -17.31 -11.62
CA PRO A 138 -22.44 -16.07 -11.46
C PRO A 138 -22.08 -15.24 -12.70
N PRO A 139 -22.99 -14.39 -13.18
CA PRO A 139 -22.68 -13.48 -14.28
C PRO A 139 -21.31 -12.88 -13.98
N SER A 140 -20.42 -12.86 -14.98
CA SER A 140 -19.12 -12.20 -14.81
C SER A 140 -19.37 -10.85 -14.16
N LEU A 141 -18.45 -10.37 -13.31
CA LEU A 141 -18.64 -9.09 -12.62
C LEU A 141 -19.07 -7.99 -13.61
N ASP A 142 -18.58 -8.07 -14.85
CA ASP A 142 -18.98 -7.25 -15.99
C ASP A 142 -20.47 -7.40 -16.35
N GLU A 143 -20.99 -8.63 -16.53
CA GLU A 143 -22.41 -8.88 -16.81
C GLU A 143 -23.33 -8.50 -15.63
N GLY A 144 -22.88 -8.67 -14.39
CA GLY A 144 -23.62 -8.25 -13.20
C GLY A 144 -23.70 -6.72 -13.09
N LEU A 145 -22.59 -6.04 -13.37
CA LEU A 145 -22.51 -4.59 -13.35
C LEU A 145 -23.33 -3.96 -14.48
N GLU A 146 -23.28 -4.52 -15.69
CA GLU A 146 -24.11 -4.08 -16.81
C GLU A 146 -25.61 -4.23 -16.52
N ALA A 147 -26.01 -5.34 -15.89
CA ALA A 147 -27.38 -5.56 -15.47
C ALA A 147 -27.83 -4.56 -14.39
N GLU A 148 -26.95 -4.18 -13.46
CA GLU A 148 -27.23 -3.19 -12.43
C GLU A 148 -27.34 -1.77 -13.01
N ILE A 149 -26.46 -1.38 -13.93
CA ILE A 149 -26.55 -0.10 -14.66
C ILE A 149 -27.88 0.01 -15.42
N LEU A 150 -28.33 -1.07 -16.06
CA LEU A 150 -29.61 -1.10 -16.76
C LEU A 150 -30.80 -0.95 -15.81
N ARG A 151 -30.75 -1.55 -14.61
CA ARG A 151 -31.75 -1.36 -13.57
C ARG A 151 -31.80 0.08 -13.07
N TYR A 152 -30.64 0.70 -12.83
CA TYR A 152 -30.57 2.10 -12.45
C TYR A 152 -31.12 3.02 -13.54
N ARG A 153 -30.84 2.76 -14.82
CA ARG A 153 -31.43 3.54 -15.94
C ARG A 153 -32.94 3.35 -16.07
N LYS A 154 -33.44 2.14 -15.85
CA LYS A 154 -34.86 1.84 -15.89
C LYS A 154 -35.62 2.50 -14.73
N ASN A 155 -35.04 2.46 -13.53
CA ASN A 155 -35.62 3.10 -12.34
C ASN A 155 -35.46 4.64 -12.38
N ALA A 156 -34.35 5.16 -12.91
CA ALA A 156 -34.15 6.59 -13.12
C ALA A 156 -35.02 7.15 -14.26
N GLY A 157 -35.50 6.29 -15.18
CA GLY A 157 -36.42 6.66 -16.24
C GLY A 157 -37.90 6.74 -15.82
N GLU A 158 -38.23 6.41 -14.56
CA GLU A 158 -39.62 6.39 -14.06
C GLU A 158 -39.91 7.50 -13.03
N SER A 159 -38.91 8.32 -12.70
CA SER A 159 -39.09 9.52 -11.88
C SER A 159 -38.55 10.75 -12.59
N GLN A 160 -39.39 11.35 -13.44
CA GLN A 160 -39.53 12.79 -13.72
C GLN A 160 -40.03 13.01 -15.16
N ASP A 161 -41.29 12.66 -15.40
CA ASP A 161 -42.12 13.48 -16.27
C ASP A 161 -42.92 14.42 -15.37
N GLU A 162 -42.39 15.62 -15.12
CA GLU A 162 -43.23 16.81 -14.96
C GLU A 162 -42.39 18.09 -15.15
N SER A 163 -42.78 18.85 -16.18
CA SER A 163 -42.47 20.25 -16.50
C SER A 163 -41.17 20.60 -17.26
N ALA A 164 -41.40 20.82 -18.57
CA ALA A 164 -40.91 21.94 -19.39
C ALA A 164 -39.65 21.74 -20.27
N GLU A 165 -39.86 22.13 -21.53
CA GLU A 165 -38.93 22.32 -22.64
C GLU A 165 -38.26 21.10 -23.29
N SER A 166 -38.77 20.80 -24.49
CA SER A 166 -38.18 20.02 -25.58
C SER A 166 -36.63 20.06 -25.62
N PRO A 167 -35.94 18.93 -25.89
CA PRO A 167 -34.50 18.94 -26.10
C PRO A 167 -34.15 19.85 -27.30
N PRO A 168 -33.16 20.76 -27.20
CA PRO A 168 -32.66 21.43 -28.39
C PRO A 168 -31.96 20.37 -29.24
N ASP A 169 -32.65 20.01 -30.32
CA ASP A 169 -32.13 19.82 -31.66
C ASP A 169 -30.59 19.79 -31.72
N LYS A 170 -30.03 18.59 -31.92
CA LYS A 170 -28.64 18.40 -32.33
C LYS A 170 -28.46 19.08 -33.69
N GLN A 171 -28.30 20.39 -33.67
CA GLN A 171 -27.84 21.15 -34.81
C GLN A 171 -26.36 20.88 -34.99
N THR A 172 -26.10 19.79 -35.70
CA THR A 172 -24.94 19.64 -36.58
C THR A 172 -24.91 20.82 -37.57
N LYS A 173 -24.50 21.99 -37.10
CA LYS A 173 -24.06 23.07 -37.96
C LYS A 173 -22.60 22.80 -38.27
N SER A 174 -22.35 22.37 -39.50
CA SER A 174 -21.03 22.34 -40.13
C SER A 174 -20.43 23.75 -40.11
N ARG A 175 -19.82 24.12 -38.99
CA ARG A 175 -19.06 25.36 -38.87
C ARG A 175 -17.71 25.11 -39.52
N LYS A 176 -17.30 26.03 -40.42
CA LYS A 176 -16.01 25.96 -41.10
C LYS A 176 -14.89 25.79 -40.06
N PRO A 177 -13.87 24.96 -40.34
CA PRO A 177 -12.74 24.80 -39.43
C PRO A 177 -12.07 26.17 -39.23
N ARG A 178 -11.87 26.55 -37.96
CA ARG A 178 -11.04 27.70 -37.61
C ARG A 178 -9.60 27.19 -37.45
N PHE A 179 -8.62 28.07 -37.61
CA PHE A 179 -7.21 27.71 -37.42
C PHE A 179 -6.63 28.53 -36.27
N CYS A 180 -5.77 27.91 -35.47
CA CYS A 180 -5.07 28.58 -34.39
C CYS A 180 -4.07 29.59 -34.97
N ALA A 181 -4.20 30.87 -34.61
CA ALA A 181 -3.30 31.93 -35.07
C ALA A 181 -1.85 31.80 -34.57
N SER A 182 -1.58 30.91 -33.60
CA SER A 182 -0.25 30.75 -32.99
C SER A 182 0.54 29.57 -33.55
N CYS A 183 -0.11 28.48 -33.95
CA CYS A 183 0.56 27.28 -34.45
C CYS A 183 0.01 26.76 -35.78
N GLY A 184 -1.07 27.36 -36.29
CA GLY A 184 -1.67 27.00 -37.59
C GLY A 184 -2.55 25.75 -37.57
N ASN A 185 -2.66 25.02 -36.47
CA ASN A 185 -3.49 23.81 -36.44
C ASN A 185 -4.99 24.12 -36.51
N ALA A 186 -5.73 23.23 -37.16
CA ALA A 186 -7.18 23.27 -37.19
C ALA A 186 -7.73 23.09 -35.78
N VAL A 187 -8.72 23.90 -35.43
CA VAL A 187 -9.39 23.91 -34.13
C VAL A 187 -10.89 23.96 -34.36
N ASP A 188 -11.64 23.23 -33.56
CA ASP A 188 -13.09 23.24 -33.65
C ASP A 188 -13.64 24.54 -33.10
N GLY A 189 -14.73 25.03 -33.67
CA GLY A 189 -15.32 26.32 -33.29
C GLY A 189 -15.91 26.36 -31.88
N ALA A 190 -15.91 25.23 -31.16
CA ALA A 190 -16.35 25.11 -29.77
C ALA A 190 -15.18 25.04 -28.77
N ASP A 191 -13.93 24.97 -29.24
CA ASP A 191 -12.76 24.87 -28.36
C ASP A 191 -12.33 26.24 -27.85
N ASN A 192 -12.16 26.36 -26.53
CA ASN A 192 -11.61 27.57 -25.90
C ASN A 192 -10.06 27.60 -25.92
N PHE A 193 -9.43 26.47 -26.24
CA PHE A 193 -7.97 26.30 -26.22
C PHE A 193 -7.53 25.41 -27.39
N CYS A 194 -6.36 25.68 -27.95
CA CYS A 194 -5.77 24.81 -28.97
C CYS A 194 -5.16 23.56 -28.32
N SER A 195 -5.62 22.38 -28.73
CA SER A 195 -5.13 21.08 -28.26
C SER A 195 -3.66 20.79 -28.60
N ALA A 196 -3.11 21.46 -29.61
CA ALA A 196 -1.74 21.22 -30.07
C ALA A 196 -0.69 22.12 -29.40
N CYS A 197 -1.01 23.37 -29.08
CA CYS A 197 -0.06 24.33 -28.51
C CYS A 197 -0.50 24.92 -27.16
N GLY A 198 -1.69 24.55 -26.66
CA GLY A 198 -2.22 24.98 -25.37
C GLY A 198 -2.69 26.44 -25.30
N ARG A 199 -2.60 27.19 -26.40
CA ARG A 199 -2.98 28.62 -26.42
C ARG A 199 -4.50 28.80 -26.43
N ARG A 200 -5.00 29.75 -25.63
CA ARG A 200 -6.41 30.17 -25.63
C ARG A 200 -6.80 30.74 -26.98
N LEU A 201 -7.96 30.29 -27.47
CA LEU A 201 -8.60 30.76 -28.69
C LEU A 201 -9.61 31.82 -28.25
N ASN A 202 -9.20 33.09 -28.26
CA ASN A 202 -10.10 34.21 -28.01
C ASN A 202 -10.94 34.53 -29.25
#